data_AF-V4SJM9-F1
#
_entry.id   AF-V4SJM9-F1
#
_cell.length_a   1.000
_cell.length_b   1.000
_cell.length_c   1.000
_cell.angle_alpha   90.00
_cell.angle_beta   90.00
_cell.angle_gamma   90.00
#
_symmetry.space_group_name_H-M   'P 1'
#
loop_
_entity.id
_entity.type
_entity.pdbx_description
1 polymer ?
#
loop_
_entity_poly.entity_id
_entity_poly.type
_entity_poly.pdbx_seq_one_letter_code
_entity_poly.pdbx_strand_id
1 'polypeptide(L)' 'MAGLACALSWDKRGVKSTVFDTGNHGLGRRMGTRMIGPQPLIFDHAAQFFTVNDSRFRELVDGWLERGLVQPWKV' A
#
# COMPACT_ATOMS: atom_id res chain seq x y z
N MET A 1 -1.59 5.02 1.06
CA MET A 1 -2.52 4.27 1.92
C MET A 1 -3.70 5.08 2.40
N ALA A 2 -3.52 6.08 3.28
CA ALA A 2 -4.66 6.75 3.93
C ALA A 2 -5.76 7.23 2.96
N GLY A 3 -5.41 7.95 1.89
CA GLY A 3 -6.38 8.41 0.89
C GLY A 3 -7.12 7.29 0.17
N LEU A 4 -6.41 6.25 -0.29
CA LEU A 4 -7.02 5.08 -0.93
C LEU A 4 -7.89 4.28 0.04
N ALA A 5 -7.43 4.09 1.29
CA ALA A 5 -8.22 3.40 2.31
C ALA A 5 -9.52 4.14 2.63
N CYS A 6 -9.45 5.48 2.71
CA CYS A 6 -10.63 6.33 2.88
C CYS A 6 -11.60 6.18 1.69
N ALA A 7 -11.10 6.32 0.47
CA ALA A 7 -11.90 6.18 -0.75
C ALA A 7 -12.60 4.82 -0.84
N LEU A 8 -11.89 3.72 -0.54
CA LEU A 8 -12.45 2.37 -0.51
C LEU A 8 -13.51 2.19 0.60
N SER A 9 -13.35 2.85 1.75
CA SER A 9 -14.35 2.82 2.82
C SER A 9 -15.66 3.50 2.40
N TRP A 10 -15.58 4.60 1.65
CA TRP A 10 -16.72 5.31 1.09
C TRP A 10 -17.37 4.57 -0.09
N ASP A 11 -16.56 3.94 -0.94
CA ASP A 11 -17.04 3.12 -2.06
C ASP A 11 -17.91 1.95 -1.57
N LYS A 12 -17.50 1.28 -0.48
CA LYS A 12 -18.32 0.24 0.19
C LYS A 12 -19.68 0.75 0.68
N ARG A 13 -19.87 2.07 0.79
CA ARG A 13 -21.14 2.72 1.18
C ARG A 13 -21.88 3.32 -0.03
N GLY A 14 -21.45 3.01 -1.25
CA GLY A 14 -22.05 3.51 -2.49
C GLY A 14 -21.67 4.94 -2.85
N VAL A 15 -20.69 5.54 -2.15
CA VAL A 15 -20.25 6.91 -2.41
C VAL A 15 -19.06 6.89 -3.37
N LYS A 16 -19.29 7.39 -4.59
CA LYS A 16 -18.23 7.50 -5.61
C LYS A 16 -17.22 8.59 -5.22
N SER A 17 -15.94 8.29 -5.43
CA SER A 17 -14.86 9.23 -5.19
C SER A 17 -13.82 9.19 -6.31
N THR A 18 -13.15 10.33 -6.52
CA THR A 18 -12.02 10.45 -7.46
C THR A 18 -10.78 10.80 -6.64
N VAL A 19 -9.75 9.96 -6.72
CA VAL A 19 -8.48 10.15 -6.00
C VAL A 19 -7.44 10.68 -6.98
N PHE A 20 -6.86 11.83 -6.65
CA PHE A 20 -5.78 12.43 -7.44
C PHE A 20 -4.43 12.16 -6.77
N ASP A 21 -3.43 11.81 -7.58
CA ASP A 21 -2.03 11.82 -7.17
C ASP A 21 -1.22 12.62 -8.18
N THR A 22 -0.20 13.32 -7.70
CA THR A 22 0.75 14.07 -8.53
C THR A 22 1.54 13.16 -9.49
N GLY A 23 1.65 11.86 -9.20
CA GLY A 23 2.32 10.89 -10.07
C GLY A 23 3.86 10.95 -10.08
N ASN A 24 4.45 12.07 -9.64
CA ASN A 24 5.90 12.34 -9.68
C ASN A 24 6.79 11.26 -9.03
N HIS A 25 6.25 10.42 -8.14
CA HIS A 25 7.02 9.38 -7.45
C HIS A 25 6.40 7.99 -7.57
N GLY A 26 5.55 7.78 -8.60
CA GLY A 26 4.73 6.59 -8.71
C GLY A 26 3.64 6.50 -7.64
N LEU A 27 2.82 5.44 -7.73
CA LEU A 27 1.72 5.20 -6.79
C LEU A 27 2.24 4.76 -5.41
N GLY A 28 1.41 4.91 -4.38
CA GLY A 28 1.72 4.46 -3.02
C GLY A 28 2.58 5.41 -2.18
N ARG A 29 3.20 6.43 -2.79
CA ARG A 29 4.00 7.46 -2.11
C ARG A 29 5.09 6.84 -1.23
N ARG A 30 4.99 6.99 0.11
CA ARG A 30 5.96 6.47 1.09
C ARG A 30 5.99 4.94 1.17
N MET A 31 5.08 4.25 0.49
CA MET A 31 5.07 2.79 0.39
C MET A 31 5.29 2.28 -1.02
N GLY A 32 5.67 3.14 -1.96
CA GLY A 32 6.00 2.66 -3.30
C GLY A 32 7.42 2.12 -3.34
N THR A 33 7.61 1.00 -4.02
CA THR A 33 8.92 0.49 -4.43
C THR A 33 9.54 1.42 -5.48
N ARG A 34 10.86 1.62 -5.42
CA ARG A 34 11.61 2.47 -6.35
C ARG A 34 12.54 1.62 -7.19
N MET A 35 12.68 2.00 -8.46
CA MET A 35 13.64 1.44 -9.40
C MET A 35 14.57 2.56 -9.84
N ILE A 36 15.89 2.38 -9.66
CA ILE A 36 16.89 3.39 -10.02
C ILE A 36 17.97 2.78 -10.91
N GLY A 37 18.37 3.55 -11.94
CA GLY A 37 19.51 3.26 -12.80
C GLY A 37 19.20 2.39 -14.02
N PRO A 38 20.15 2.29 -14.98
CA PRO A 38 20.01 1.45 -16.17
C PRO A 38 20.05 -0.05 -15.85
N GLN A 39 20.74 -0.43 -14.78
CA GLN A 39 20.60 -1.72 -14.12
C GLN A 39 19.68 -1.49 -12.91
N PRO A 40 18.42 -1.96 -12.94
CA PRO A 40 17.41 -1.51 -11.99
C PRO A 40 17.72 -2.04 -10.59
N LEU A 41 18.18 -1.15 -9.72
CA LEU A 41 18.17 -1.37 -8.28
C LEU A 41 16.75 -1.17 -7.78
N ILE A 42 16.17 -2.21 -7.19
CA ILE A 42 14.77 -2.22 -6.72
C ILE A 42 14.76 -2.20 -5.20
N PHE A 43 14.17 -1.17 -4.60
CA PHE A 43 14.12 -1.06 -3.13
C PHE A 43 12.94 -0.23 -2.63
N ASP A 44 12.46 -0.57 -1.45
CA ASP A 44 11.50 0.22 -0.69
C ASP A 44 12.24 1.28 0.12
N HIS A 45 12.25 2.52 -0.38
CA HIS A 45 13.06 3.60 0.20
C HIS A 45 12.53 4.12 1.54
N ALA A 46 11.21 4.11 1.76
CA ALA A 46 10.59 4.74 2.92
C ALA A 46 10.01 3.70 3.89
N ALA A 47 8.81 3.19 3.64
CA ALA A 47 8.25 2.11 4.45
C ALA A 47 8.80 0.76 3.98
N GLN A 48 9.77 0.22 4.71
CA GLN A 48 10.39 -1.07 4.41
C GLN A 48 9.54 -2.25 4.90
N PHE A 49 8.83 -2.04 6.01
CA PHE A 49 7.88 -2.99 6.59
C PHE A 49 6.82 -2.22 7.37
N PHE A 50 5.80 -2.94 7.83
CA PHE A 50 4.84 -2.45 8.80
C PHE A 50 4.50 -3.55 9.79
N THR A 51 4.08 -3.15 10.98
CA THR A 51 3.49 -4.05 11.97
C THR A 51 1.98 -3.86 11.98
N VAL A 52 1.27 -4.84 12.54
CA VAL A 52 -0.19 -4.83 12.58
C VAL A 52 -0.61 -5.04 14.03
N ASN A 53 -1.13 -3.97 14.64
CA ASN A 53 -1.53 -3.95 16.06
C ASN A 53 -3.01 -3.59 16.27
N ASP A 54 -3.75 -3.28 15.19
CA ASP A 54 -5.19 -2.98 15.21
C ASP A 54 -5.95 -4.11 14.49
N SER A 55 -7.07 -4.55 15.07
CA SER A 55 -7.85 -5.67 14.54
C SER A 55 -8.52 -5.38 13.21
N ARG A 56 -8.93 -4.13 12.95
CA ARG A 56 -9.53 -3.74 11.64
C ARG A 56 -8.47 -3.72 10.56
N PHE A 57 -7.23 -3.33 10.91
CA PHE A 57 -6.12 -3.41 9.97
C PHE A 57 -5.68 -4.86 9.73
N ARG A 58 -5.77 -5.73 10.74
CA ARG A 58 -5.55 -7.17 10.61
C ARG A 58 -6.42 -7.79 9.53
N GLU A 59 -7.74 -7.56 9.58
CA GLU A 59 -8.67 -8.10 8.58
C GLU A 59 -8.30 -7.72 7.13
N LEU A 60 -7.82 -6.49 6.92
CA LEU A 60 -7.35 -6.04 5.60
C LEU A 60 -6.06 -6.77 5.18
N VAL A 61 -5.11 -6.90 6.11
CA VAL A 61 -3.82 -7.55 5.85
C VAL A 61 -3.99 -9.04 5.61
N ASP A 62 -4.90 -9.71 6.32
CA ASP A 62 -5.20 -11.14 6.11
C ASP A 62 -5.75 -11.37 4.70
N GLY A 63 -6.67 -10.52 4.24
CA GLY A 63 -7.13 -10.55 2.84
C GLY A 63 -6.01 -10.25 1.83
N TRP A 64 -4.97 -9.49 2.19
CA TRP A 64 -3.79 -9.30 1.33
C TRP A 64 -2.86 -10.50 1.34
N LEU A 65 -2.70 -11.18 2.49
CA LEU A 65 -1.92 -12.41 2.63
C LEU A 65 -2.51 -13.53 1.80
N GLU A 66 -3.83 -13.76 1.90
CA GLU A 66 -4.54 -14.77 1.10
C GLU A 66 -4.37 -14.55 -0.41
N ARG A 67 -4.30 -13.29 -0.83
CA ARG A 67 -4.09 -12.90 -2.23
C ARG A 67 -2.62 -12.84 -2.65
N GLY A 68 -1.68 -13.14 -1.76
CA GLY A 68 -0.24 -13.08 -2.02
C GLY A 68 0.30 -11.67 -2.30
N LEU A 69 -0.39 -10.62 -1.85
CA LEU A 69 0.03 -9.22 -2.07
C LEU A 69 1.05 -8.74 -1.03
N VAL A 70 1.09 -9.39 0.14
CA VAL A 70 2.04 -9.14 1.22
C VAL A 70 2.50 -10.47 1.79
N GLN A 71 3.60 -10.47 2.54
CA GLN A 71 4.13 -11.64 3.23
C GLN A 71 4.80 -11.23 4.55
N PRO A 72 4.81 -12.10 5.58
CA PRO A 72 5.62 -11.86 6.77
C PRO A 72 7.09 -11.76 6.38
N TRP A 73 7.78 -10.73 6.90
CA TRP A 73 9.21 -10.62 6.68
C TRP A 73 9.94 -11.63 7.58
N LYS A 74 10.64 -12.57 6.96
CA LYS A 74 11.49 -13.53 7.66
C LYS A 74 12.81 -12.85 8.00
N VAL A 75 13.08 -12.75 9.30
CA VAL A 75 14.40 -12.43 9.85
C VAL A 75 15.33 -13.63 9.77
#